data_AF-A0A6V8NQ86-F1
#
_entry.id   AF-A0A6V8NQ86-F1
#
_cell.length_a   1.000
_cell.length_b   1.000
_cell.length_c   1.000
_cell.angle_alpha   90.00
_cell.angle_beta   90.00
_cell.angle_gamma   90.00
#
_symmetry.space_group_name_H-M   'P 1'
#
loop_
_entity.id
_entity.type
_entity.pdbx_description
1 polymer ?
#
loop_
_entity_poly.entity_id
_entity_poly.type
_entity_poly.pdbx_seq_one_letter_code
_entity_poly.pdbx_strand_id
1 'polypeptide(L)'
;GKGYDDYYNRAVEEHGIRYIRCRPSAIKEVPQSKNLLIKYQDGREGLRTEEYDLAILSVGLGPGSSSLSLSQKLDLQLNEYGFYQSDPFQPLLSDKPGVYVCGAFTEPKDIPESVIQASGCAALAAGLLAEARGSLVLEKIYPPEKDVSAEEPRIGVFVCHCGSNIAGVVDVNQVAEYAR
;
A
#
# COMPACT_ATOMS: atom_id res chain seq x y z
N GLY A 1 -8.73 -11.44 7.59
CA GLY A 1 -7.43 -12.08 7.29
C GLY A 1 -6.83 -12.66 8.56
N LYS A 2 -5.70 -13.37 8.45
CA LYS A 2 -4.97 -13.88 9.63
C LYS A 2 -4.50 -12.73 10.51
N GLY A 3 -4.77 -12.80 11.82
CA GLY A 3 -4.33 -11.80 12.81
C GLY A 3 -5.14 -10.50 12.85
N TYR A 4 -6.24 -10.40 12.11
CA TYR A 4 -7.10 -9.20 12.12
C TYR A 4 -7.88 -9.06 13.44
N ASP A 5 -8.41 -10.17 13.96
CA ASP A 5 -9.14 -10.17 15.24
C ASP A 5 -8.19 -9.87 16.40
N ASP A 6 -6.97 -10.42 16.37
CA ASP A 6 -5.93 -10.11 17.36
C ASP A 6 -5.54 -8.63 17.33
N TYR A 7 -5.48 -8.02 16.14
CA TYR A 7 -5.24 -6.58 15.99
C TYR A 7 -6.36 -5.75 16.63
N TYR A 8 -7.62 -6.15 16.43
CA TYR A 8 -8.78 -5.51 17.06
C TYR A 8 -8.76 -5.67 18.58
N ASN A 9 -8.51 -6.88 19.09
CA ASN A 9 -8.46 -7.15 20.53
C ASN A 9 -7.34 -6.35 21.20
N ARG A 10 -6.15 -6.32 20.59
CA ARG A 10 -5.03 -5.51 21.08
C ARG A 10 -5.36 -4.02 21.15
N ALA A 11 -6.08 -3.47 20.16
CA ALA A 11 -6.52 -2.09 20.17
C ALA A 11 -7.39 -1.76 21.41
N VAL A 12 -8.26 -2.70 21.81
CA VAL A 12 -9.11 -2.54 23.00
C VAL A 12 -8.30 -2.75 24.28
N GLU A 13 -7.60 -3.87 24.39
CA GLU A 13 -6.99 -4.34 25.64
C GLU A 13 -5.72 -3.57 26.02
N GLU A 14 -4.86 -3.25 25.06
CA GLU A 14 -3.56 -2.60 25.31
C GLU A 14 -3.61 -1.08 25.11
N HIS A 15 -4.52 -0.59 24.26
CA HIS A 15 -4.57 0.84 23.89
C HIS A 15 -5.87 1.56 24.32
N GLY A 16 -6.83 0.84 24.92
CA GLY A 16 -8.06 1.45 25.43
C GLY A 16 -8.97 2.05 24.35
N ILE A 17 -8.86 1.60 23.09
CA ILE A 17 -9.67 2.12 21.99
C ILE A 17 -11.13 1.68 22.17
N ARG A 18 -12.05 2.65 22.16
CA ARG A 18 -13.48 2.42 22.30
C ARG A 18 -14.14 2.24 20.93
N TYR A 19 -14.67 1.05 20.68
CA TYR A 19 -15.48 0.77 19.49
C TYR A 19 -16.98 0.90 19.79
N ILE A 20 -17.65 1.78 19.05
CA ILE A 20 -19.10 1.99 19.15
C ILE A 20 -19.72 1.52 17.84
N ARG A 21 -20.52 0.45 17.88
CA ARG A 21 -21.21 -0.08 16.71
C ARG A 21 -22.37 0.84 16.33
N CYS A 22 -22.10 1.83 15.50
CA CYS A 22 -23.07 2.82 15.05
C CYS A 22 -22.72 3.37 13.66
N ARG A 23 -23.67 4.05 13.03
CA ARG A 23 -23.41 4.94 11.90
C ARG A 23 -23.66 6.37 12.37
N PRO A 24 -22.62 7.22 12.46
CA PRO A 24 -22.81 8.62 12.80
C PRO A 24 -23.79 9.29 11.83
N SER A 25 -24.74 10.03 12.38
CA SER A 25 -25.82 10.69 11.63
C SER A 25 -25.39 12.04 11.07
N ALA A 26 -24.58 12.79 11.82
CA ALA A 26 -24.05 14.08 11.43
C ALA A 26 -22.82 14.43 12.29
N ILE A 27 -21.93 15.24 11.72
CA ILE A 27 -20.86 15.94 12.42
C ILE A 27 -21.15 17.44 12.29
N LYS A 28 -21.12 18.18 13.40
CA LYS A 28 -21.32 19.63 13.41
C LYS A 28 -20.17 20.31 14.13
N GLU A 29 -19.62 21.35 13.52
CA GLU A 29 -18.61 22.20 14.18
C GLU A 29 -19.29 23.16 15.17
N VAL A 30 -18.69 23.31 16.36
CA VAL A 30 -19.05 24.32 17.36
C VAL A 30 -18.35 25.64 17.00
N PRO A 31 -19.08 26.75 16.75
CA PRO A 31 -18.48 27.98 16.23
C PRO A 31 -17.37 28.58 17.11
N GLN A 32 -17.50 28.50 18.44
CA GLN A 32 -16.55 29.11 19.37
C GLN A 32 -15.28 28.27 19.58
N SER A 33 -15.44 26.98 19.89
CA SER A 33 -14.30 26.09 20.19
C SER A 33 -13.68 25.46 18.96
N LYS A 34 -14.40 25.41 17.82
CA LYS A 34 -14.05 24.63 16.62
C LYS A 34 -14.05 23.12 16.82
N ASN A 35 -14.53 22.65 17.96
CA ASN A 35 -14.73 21.24 18.24
C ASN A 35 -15.89 20.66 17.42
N LEU A 36 -15.95 19.33 17.35
CA LEU A 36 -16.88 18.57 16.53
C LEU A 36 -17.87 17.81 17.41
N LEU A 37 -19.15 18.13 17.26
CA LEU A 37 -20.25 17.36 17.83
C LEU A 37 -20.60 16.21 16.89
N ILE A 38 -20.34 14.99 17.33
CA ILE A 38 -20.66 13.77 16.60
C ILE A 38 -21.91 13.15 17.20
N LYS A 39 -22.96 13.03 16.39
CA LYS A 39 -24.24 12.46 16.79
C LYS A 39 -24.40 11.05 16.27
N TYR A 40 -24.56 10.08 17.17
CA TYR A 40 -24.70 8.66 16.82
C TYR A 40 -25.67 7.93 17.74
N GLN A 41 -26.09 6.74 17.32
CA GLN A 41 -26.91 5.86 18.15
C GLN A 41 -26.03 4.86 18.88
N ASP A 42 -26.06 4.88 20.20
CA ASP A 42 -25.29 3.96 21.02
C ASP A 42 -26.13 2.73 21.34
N GLY A 43 -26.15 1.77 20.41
CA GLY A 43 -26.80 0.46 20.56
C GLY A 43 -28.19 0.53 21.23
N ARG A 44 -28.22 0.20 22.54
CA ARG A 44 -29.43 0.11 23.37
C ARG A 44 -29.83 1.40 24.09
N GLU A 45 -28.95 2.38 24.20
CA GLU A 45 -29.13 3.58 25.05
C GLU A 45 -29.66 4.80 24.30
N GLY A 46 -29.98 4.62 23.02
CA GLY A 46 -30.59 5.66 22.20
C GLY A 46 -29.56 6.61 21.58
N LEU A 47 -30.00 7.84 21.34
CA LEU A 47 -29.25 8.84 20.57
C LEU A 47 -28.30 9.60 21.49
N ARG A 48 -27.00 9.57 21.21
CA ARG A 48 -25.96 10.30 21.94
C ARG A 48 -25.32 11.38 21.07
N THR A 49 -24.78 12.40 21.71
CA THR A 49 -23.99 13.44 21.07
C THR A 49 -22.78 13.70 21.96
N GLU A 50 -21.60 13.51 21.40
CA GLU A 50 -20.32 13.70 22.09
C GLU A 50 -19.47 14.73 21.32
N GLU A 51 -18.66 15.50 22.06
CA GLU A 51 -17.77 16.52 21.52
C GLU A 51 -16.35 15.99 21.40
N TYR A 52 -15.70 16.23 20.26
CA TYR A 52 -14.35 15.78 19.94
C TYR A 52 -13.53 16.91 19.31
N ASP A 53 -12.22 16.93 19.56
CA ASP A 53 -11.32 17.92 18.96
C ASP A 53 -11.02 17.60 17.48
N LEU A 54 -11.11 16.33 17.08
CA LEU A 54 -10.82 15.86 15.72
C LEU A 54 -11.72 14.71 15.32
N ALA A 55 -12.17 14.71 14.06
CA ALA A 55 -12.84 13.59 13.43
C ALA A 55 -12.02 13.10 12.25
N ILE A 56 -11.70 11.81 12.25
CA ILE A 56 -11.00 11.15 11.16
C ILE A 56 -12.04 10.37 10.35
N LEU A 57 -12.19 10.72 9.08
CA LEU A 57 -13.06 10.01 8.16
C LEU A 57 -12.29 8.86 7.51
N SER A 58 -12.57 7.63 7.95
CA SER A 58 -12.07 6.41 7.31
C SER A 58 -12.76 6.19 5.95
N VAL A 59 -12.34 6.94 4.94
CA VAL A 59 -12.93 6.91 3.60
C VAL A 59 -12.63 5.59 2.88
N GLY A 60 -13.59 5.13 2.08
CA GLY A 60 -13.41 3.95 1.24
C GLY A 60 -12.48 4.19 0.06
N LEU A 61 -12.12 3.09 -0.63
CA LEU A 61 -11.37 3.14 -1.87
C LEU A 61 -12.34 3.18 -3.05
N GLY A 62 -12.05 4.07 -4.01
CA GLY A 62 -12.75 4.16 -5.29
C GLY A 62 -11.75 4.23 -6.46
N PRO A 63 -12.18 3.94 -7.69
CA PRO A 63 -11.31 4.00 -8.86
C PRO A 63 -10.86 5.45 -9.12
N GLY A 64 -9.56 5.64 -9.33
CA GLY A 64 -8.99 6.93 -9.72
C GLY A 64 -9.25 7.27 -11.19
N SER A 65 -9.14 8.55 -11.55
CA SER A 65 -9.28 9.02 -12.94
C SER A 65 -8.26 8.36 -13.89
N SER A 66 -7.06 8.08 -13.40
CA SER A 66 -6.03 7.35 -14.14
C SER A 66 -6.47 5.93 -14.48
N SER A 67 -7.10 5.22 -13.54
CA SER A 67 -7.59 3.85 -13.73
C SER A 67 -8.68 3.79 -14.80
N LEU A 68 -9.59 4.77 -14.82
CA LEU A 68 -10.62 4.90 -15.86
C LEU A 68 -10.01 5.21 -17.24
N SER A 69 -9.01 6.10 -17.28
CA SER A 69 -8.32 6.40 -18.54
C SER A 69 -7.55 5.19 -19.09
N LEU A 70 -7.00 4.36 -18.20
CA LEU A 70 -6.28 3.15 -18.55
C LEU A 70 -7.23 2.07 -19.10
N SER A 71 -8.37 1.87 -18.44
CA SER A 71 -9.36 0.90 -18.90
C SER A 71 -9.89 1.24 -20.29
N GLN A 72 -10.13 2.52 -20.59
CA GLN A 72 -10.53 2.96 -21.93
C GLN A 72 -9.45 2.70 -22.99
N LYS A 73 -8.18 2.98 -22.68
CA LYS A 73 -7.07 2.76 -23.62
C LYS A 73 -6.81 1.29 -23.92
N LEU A 74 -7.04 0.42 -22.93
CA LEU A 74 -6.85 -1.02 -23.04
C LEU A 74 -8.15 -1.76 -23.39
N ASP A 75 -9.27 -1.03 -23.56
CA ASP A 75 -10.60 -1.57 -23.82
C ASP A 75 -11.04 -2.63 -22.78
N LEU A 76 -10.74 -2.37 -21.50
CA LEU A 76 -11.06 -3.25 -20.38
C LEU A 76 -12.45 -2.97 -19.83
N GLN A 77 -13.21 -4.03 -19.56
CA GLN A 77 -14.55 -3.91 -18.99
C GLN A 77 -14.50 -3.58 -17.49
N LEU A 78 -15.31 -2.60 -17.08
CA LEU A 78 -15.48 -2.21 -15.68
C LEU A 78 -16.85 -2.63 -15.16
N ASN A 79 -16.93 -2.88 -13.85
CA ASN A 79 -18.18 -3.14 -13.13
C ASN A 79 -18.93 -1.83 -12.80
N GLU A 80 -20.11 -1.94 -12.18
CA GLU A 80 -20.96 -0.80 -11.81
C GLU A 80 -20.29 0.18 -10.83
N TYR A 81 -19.27 -0.26 -10.10
CA TYR A 81 -18.48 0.54 -9.16
C TYR A 81 -17.24 1.18 -9.79
N GLY A 82 -16.99 0.93 -11.09
CA GLY A 82 -15.86 1.44 -11.85
C GLY A 82 -14.52 0.72 -11.62
N PHE A 83 -14.53 -0.44 -10.98
CA PHE A 83 -13.37 -1.35 -10.91
C PHE A 83 -13.39 -2.33 -12.07
N TYR A 84 -12.28 -3.02 -12.34
CA TYR A 84 -12.23 -4.04 -13.37
C TYR A 84 -13.21 -5.19 -13.11
N GLN A 85 -13.96 -5.60 -14.13
CA GLN A 85 -14.90 -6.73 -14.05
C GLN A 85 -14.13 -8.06 -14.20
N SER A 86 -13.64 -8.61 -13.09
CA SER A 86 -12.92 -9.89 -13.07
C SER A 86 -13.86 -11.10 -13.14
N ASP A 87 -13.37 -12.19 -13.74
CA ASP A 87 -13.98 -13.52 -13.63
C ASP A 87 -13.65 -14.13 -12.24
N PRO A 88 -14.65 -14.60 -11.46
CA PRO A 88 -14.41 -15.19 -10.15
C PRO A 88 -13.49 -16.42 -10.13
N PHE A 89 -13.44 -17.19 -11.23
CA PHE A 89 -12.60 -18.37 -11.37
C PHE A 89 -11.24 -18.06 -12.00
N GLN A 90 -11.10 -16.89 -12.64
CA GLN A 90 -9.88 -16.42 -13.27
C GLN A 90 -9.57 -14.96 -12.87
N PRO A 91 -9.41 -14.67 -11.57
CA PRO A 91 -9.40 -13.30 -11.06
C PRO A 91 -8.19 -12.46 -11.51
N LEU A 92 -7.17 -13.10 -12.08
CA LEU A 92 -5.94 -12.46 -12.56
C LEU A 92 -5.94 -12.23 -14.08
N LEU A 93 -6.88 -12.86 -14.81
CA LEU A 93 -6.96 -12.75 -16.26
C LEU A 93 -7.85 -11.58 -16.64
N SER A 94 -7.43 -10.84 -17.67
CA SER A 94 -8.32 -9.91 -18.33
C SER A 94 -9.04 -10.55 -19.53
N ASP A 95 -10.01 -9.85 -20.11
CA ASP A 95 -10.63 -10.20 -21.38
C ASP A 95 -9.67 -10.03 -22.58
N LYS A 96 -8.50 -9.40 -22.38
CA LYS A 96 -7.47 -9.21 -23.41
C LYS A 96 -6.33 -10.22 -23.25
N PRO A 97 -6.01 -11.02 -24.29
CA PRO A 97 -4.87 -11.94 -24.25
C PRO A 97 -3.54 -11.22 -23.95
N GLY A 98 -2.77 -11.78 -23.02
CA GLY A 98 -1.48 -11.23 -22.59
C GLY A 98 -1.57 -10.04 -21.63
N VAL A 99 -2.79 -9.60 -21.26
CA VAL A 99 -3.01 -8.56 -20.25
C VAL A 99 -3.57 -9.22 -18.99
N TYR A 100 -2.95 -8.90 -17.85
CA TYR A 100 -3.30 -9.44 -16.55
C TYR A 100 -3.65 -8.30 -15.59
N VAL A 101 -4.50 -8.58 -14.61
CA VAL A 101 -5.02 -7.58 -13.65
C VAL A 101 -4.76 -8.03 -12.22
N CYS A 102 -4.33 -7.10 -11.36
CA CYS A 102 -4.10 -7.35 -9.94
C CYS A 102 -4.24 -6.06 -9.13
N GLY A 103 -4.27 -6.22 -7.80
CA GLY A 103 -4.22 -5.08 -6.90
C GLY A 103 -5.54 -4.33 -6.84
N ALA A 104 -5.54 -3.14 -6.23
CA ALA A 104 -6.75 -2.35 -5.97
C ALA A 104 -7.53 -1.90 -7.23
N PHE A 105 -7.01 -2.18 -8.43
CA PHE A 105 -7.72 -1.93 -9.69
C PHE A 105 -8.95 -2.84 -9.88
N THR A 106 -8.94 -4.05 -9.34
CA THR A 106 -10.06 -5.00 -9.46
C THR A 106 -11.14 -4.81 -8.40
N GLU A 107 -10.78 -4.32 -7.22
CA GLU A 107 -11.67 -4.05 -6.06
C GLU A 107 -10.86 -3.49 -4.88
N PRO A 108 -11.49 -2.87 -3.86
CA PRO A 108 -10.82 -2.51 -2.61
C PRO A 108 -10.20 -3.74 -1.93
N LYS A 109 -8.90 -3.68 -1.62
CA LYS A 109 -8.18 -4.80 -0.99
C LYS A 109 -6.98 -4.32 -0.17
N ASP A 110 -6.46 -5.20 0.67
CA ASP A 110 -5.28 -4.94 1.48
C ASP A 110 -3.97 -5.15 0.70
N ILE A 111 -2.85 -4.76 1.33
CA ILE A 111 -1.52 -4.90 0.73
C ILE A 111 -1.15 -6.38 0.51
N PRO A 112 -1.26 -7.28 1.51
CA PRO A 112 -0.95 -8.70 1.31
C PRO A 112 -1.67 -9.33 0.12
N GLU A 113 -2.97 -9.11 -0.02
CA GLU A 113 -3.78 -9.66 -1.10
C GLU A 113 -3.35 -9.08 -2.45
N SER A 114 -3.07 -7.76 -2.50
CA SER A 114 -2.52 -7.11 -3.70
C SER A 114 -1.18 -7.72 -4.13
N VAL A 115 -0.28 -7.99 -3.18
CA VAL A 115 1.04 -8.59 -3.44
C VAL A 115 0.91 -10.03 -3.93
N ILE A 116 -0.01 -10.80 -3.34
CA ILE A 116 -0.30 -12.18 -3.79
C ILE A 116 -0.78 -12.17 -5.24
N GLN A 117 -1.75 -11.32 -5.57
CA GLN A 117 -2.26 -11.20 -6.94
C GLN A 117 -1.16 -10.75 -7.92
N ALA A 118 -0.37 -9.74 -7.56
CA ALA A 118 0.74 -9.27 -8.40
C ALA A 118 1.76 -10.37 -8.69
N SER A 119 2.09 -11.19 -7.68
CA SER A 119 2.96 -12.36 -7.85
C SER A 119 2.34 -13.39 -8.81
N GLY A 120 1.03 -13.62 -8.72
CA GLY A 120 0.30 -14.47 -9.65
C GLY A 120 0.31 -13.95 -11.09
N CYS A 121 0.08 -12.65 -11.30
CA CYS A 121 0.17 -12.03 -12.63
C CYS A 121 1.58 -12.13 -13.20
N ALA A 122 2.61 -11.93 -12.38
CA ALA A 122 4.00 -12.09 -12.81
C ALA A 122 4.29 -13.54 -13.23
N ALA A 123 3.78 -14.54 -12.51
CA ALA A 123 3.91 -15.94 -12.88
C ALA A 123 3.19 -16.27 -14.20
N LEU A 124 1.99 -15.74 -14.42
CA LEU A 124 1.25 -15.90 -15.68
C LEU A 124 2.00 -15.27 -16.87
N ALA A 125 2.49 -14.05 -16.71
CA ALA A 125 3.30 -13.37 -17.72
C ALA A 125 4.62 -14.12 -17.99
N ALA A 126 5.28 -14.64 -16.95
CA ALA A 126 6.48 -15.45 -17.10
C ALA A 126 6.19 -16.77 -17.84
N GLY A 127 5.04 -17.39 -17.59
CA GLY A 127 4.57 -18.56 -18.32
C GLY A 127 4.36 -18.28 -19.81
N LEU A 128 3.73 -17.14 -20.13
CA LEU A 128 3.57 -16.68 -21.52
C LEU A 128 4.91 -16.44 -22.22
N LEU A 129 5.90 -15.91 -21.50
CA LEU A 129 7.22 -15.56 -22.02
C LEU A 129 8.26 -16.67 -21.90
N ALA A 130 7.86 -17.89 -21.50
CA ALA A 130 8.78 -18.96 -21.13
C ALA A 130 9.77 -19.32 -22.25
N GLU A 131 9.30 -19.39 -23.50
CA GLU A 131 10.14 -19.73 -24.66
C GLU A 131 11.17 -18.65 -25.00
N ALA A 132 10.88 -17.39 -24.68
CA ALA A 132 11.77 -16.26 -24.94
C ALA A 132 12.71 -15.96 -23.76
N ARG A 133 12.67 -16.75 -22.67
CA ARG A 133 13.44 -16.50 -21.46
C ARG A 133 14.95 -16.48 -21.78
N GLY A 134 15.60 -15.37 -21.44
CA GLY A 134 17.04 -15.21 -21.63
C GLY A 134 17.46 -14.66 -23.00
N SER A 135 16.55 -14.59 -23.98
CA SER A 135 16.85 -14.13 -25.35
C SER A 135 17.37 -12.69 -25.44
N LEU A 136 17.03 -11.84 -24.47
CA LEU A 136 17.46 -10.44 -24.38
C LEU A 136 18.42 -10.18 -23.22
N VAL A 137 19.01 -11.23 -22.63
CA VAL A 137 20.01 -11.06 -21.58
C VAL A 137 21.30 -10.57 -22.23
N LEU A 138 21.75 -9.39 -21.79
CA LEU A 138 23.03 -8.83 -22.17
C LEU A 138 24.04 -9.09 -21.06
N GLU A 139 25.25 -9.48 -21.43
CA GLU A 139 26.35 -9.55 -20.48
C GLU A 139 26.68 -8.12 -20.01
N LYS A 140 26.79 -7.94 -18.70
CA LYS A 140 27.17 -6.66 -18.13
C LYS A 140 28.66 -6.45 -18.35
N ILE A 141 29.00 -5.60 -19.31
CA ILE A 141 30.37 -5.20 -19.57
C ILE A 141 30.79 -4.20 -18.51
N TYR A 142 31.69 -4.62 -17.62
CA TYR A 142 32.35 -3.73 -16.67
C TYR A 142 33.55 -3.06 -17.35
N PRO A 143 33.91 -1.82 -16.96
CA PRO A 143 35.18 -1.25 -17.38
C PRO A 143 36.33 -2.16 -16.93
N PRO A 144 37.46 -2.20 -17.66
CA PRO A 144 38.62 -2.98 -17.24
C PRO A 144 39.04 -2.58 -15.81
N GLU A 145 39.37 -3.57 -15.01
CA GLU A 145 39.85 -3.34 -13.65
C GLU A 145 41.10 -2.45 -13.69
N LYS A 146 41.11 -1.41 -12.86
CA LYS A 146 42.28 -0.56 -12.69
C LYS A 146 43.22 -1.22 -11.69
N ASP A 147 44.46 -1.46 -12.07
CA ASP A 147 45.49 -1.86 -11.11
C ASP A 147 45.81 -0.68 -10.19
N VAL A 148 45.43 -0.83 -8.92
CA VAL A 148 45.65 0.14 -7.84
C VAL A 148 46.68 -0.34 -6.82
N SER A 149 47.43 -1.40 -7.12
CA SER A 149 48.41 -2.00 -6.19
C SER A 149 49.53 -1.04 -5.78
N ALA A 150 49.84 -0.05 -6.62
CA ALA A 150 50.82 1.01 -6.38
C ALA A 150 50.20 2.34 -5.89
N GLU A 151 48.88 2.40 -5.70
CA GLU A 151 48.17 3.59 -5.21
C GLU A 151 47.97 3.50 -3.69
N GLU A 152 47.93 4.65 -3.00
CA GLU A 152 47.54 4.65 -1.58
C GLU A 152 46.07 4.22 -1.43
N PRO A 153 45.75 3.31 -0.48
CA PRO A 153 44.39 2.84 -0.28
C PRO A 153 43.42 3.99 0.01
N ARG A 154 42.37 4.11 -0.81
CA ARG A 154 41.27 5.05 -0.57
C ARG A 154 40.09 4.30 0.04
N ILE A 155 39.74 4.64 1.27
CA ILE A 155 38.60 4.04 1.96
C ILE A 155 37.35 4.88 1.66
N GLY A 156 36.35 4.25 1.07
CA GLY A 156 35.01 4.81 0.94
C GLY A 156 34.09 4.21 2.01
N VAL A 157 33.42 5.06 2.79
CA VAL A 157 32.41 4.63 3.77
C VAL A 157 31.03 4.93 3.22
N PHE A 158 30.19 3.89 3.11
CA PHE A 158 28.79 4.01 2.69
C PHE A 158 27.89 3.71 3.89
N VAL A 159 27.16 4.72 4.36
CA VAL A 159 26.23 4.57 5.48
C VAL A 159 24.80 4.45 4.95
N CYS A 160 24.16 3.30 5.13
CA CYS A 160 22.75 3.11 4.75
C CYS A 160 21.84 3.82 5.75
N HIS A 161 20.94 4.66 5.24
CA HIS A 161 19.96 5.45 5.99
C HIS A 161 18.59 4.74 6.10
N CYS A 162 18.59 3.41 5.97
CA CYS A 162 17.36 2.67 5.68
C CYS A 162 16.50 2.50 6.95
N GLY A 163 15.46 3.34 7.11
CA GLY A 163 14.32 3.13 8.02
C GLY A 163 14.64 3.14 9.52
N SER A 164 13.73 2.54 10.31
CA SER A 164 13.79 2.49 11.78
C SER A 164 14.88 1.59 12.35
N ASN A 165 15.43 0.65 11.56
CA ASN A 165 16.38 -0.34 12.05
C ASN A 165 17.77 0.25 12.31
N ILE A 166 18.23 1.18 11.47
CA ILE A 166 19.55 1.81 11.61
C ILE A 166 19.40 3.25 12.11
N ALA A 167 18.58 4.06 11.43
CA ALA A 167 18.38 5.46 11.82
C ALA A 167 17.58 5.62 13.12
N GLY A 168 16.92 4.56 13.60
CA GLY A 168 16.26 4.54 14.90
C GLY A 168 17.20 4.24 16.09
N VAL A 169 18.46 3.84 15.83
CA VAL A 169 19.44 3.48 16.87
C VAL A 169 20.67 4.39 16.82
N VAL A 170 21.10 4.82 15.63
CA VAL A 170 22.32 5.60 15.43
C VAL A 170 22.03 6.82 14.56
N ASP A 171 22.62 7.97 14.90
CA ASP A 171 22.57 9.17 14.05
C ASP A 171 23.42 8.98 12.79
N VAL A 172 22.75 8.57 11.72
CA VAL A 172 23.36 8.27 10.41
C VAL A 172 24.06 9.51 9.82
N ASN A 173 23.54 10.72 10.07
CA ASN A 173 24.14 11.95 9.55
C ASN A 173 25.45 12.25 10.27
N GLN A 174 25.46 12.12 11.60
CA GLN A 174 26.68 12.30 12.38
C GLN A 174 27.74 11.25 12.04
N VAL A 175 27.36 9.99 11.81
CA VAL A 175 28.29 8.94 11.40
C VAL A 175 28.85 9.20 10.00
N ALA A 176 28.01 9.66 9.07
CA ALA A 176 28.46 10.02 7.73
C ALA A 176 29.44 11.21 7.75
N GLU A 177 29.20 12.20 8.63
CA GLU A 177 30.10 13.34 8.79
C GLU A 177 31.42 12.95 9.48
N TYR A 178 31.38 12.09 10.51
CA TYR A 178 32.59 11.55 11.13
C TYR A 178 33.46 10.74 10.15
N ALA A 179 32.83 10.08 9.18
CA ALA A 179 33.51 9.23 8.21
C ALA A 179 34.02 9.98 6.96
N ARG A 180 33.83 11.31 6.87
CA ARG A 180 34.38 12.17 5.82
C ARG A 180 35.81 12.60 6.13
#